data_AF-B5TEI4-F1
#
_entry.id   AF-B5TEI4-F1
#
_cell.length_a   1.000
_cell.length_b   1.000
_cell.length_c   1.000
_cell.angle_alpha   90.00
_cell.angle_beta   90.00
_cell.angle_gamma   90.00
#
_symmetry.space_group_name_H-M   'P 1'
#
loop_
_entity.id
_entity.type
_entity.pdbx_description
1 polymer ?
#
loop_
_entity_poly.entity_id
_entity_poly.type
_entity_poly.pdbx_seq_one_letter_code
_entity_poly.pdbx_strand_id
1 'polypeptide(L)'
;LKCCWLEILMLGLMWRSVDHPGKLIFSPDFKLNREEGQCVEGIMEIFDMLLAATSRFRELKLQREEYVCLKAMILLNSNLCTSSPQTAEELESRSKLLHLLDSVIDALVWAISKMGLSTQQQTLRLGHLTMLLSHIRHVSNKGIQ
;
A
#
# COMPACT_ATOMS: atom_id res chain seq x y z
N LEU A 1 -3.90 -2.41 -13.84
CA LEU A 1 -4.85 -1.43 -13.25
C LEU A 1 -6.12 -2.07 -12.69
N LYS A 2 -6.86 -2.92 -13.44
CA LYS A 2 -8.10 -3.54 -12.95
C LYS A 2 -7.94 -4.37 -11.66
N CYS A 3 -6.76 -4.92 -11.40
CA CYS A 3 -6.51 -5.82 -10.26
C CYS A 3 -5.97 -5.13 -8.98
N CYS A 4 -5.71 -3.81 -8.99
CA CYS A 4 -5.06 -3.10 -7.88
C CYS A 4 -5.55 -1.68 -7.62
N TRP A 5 -6.56 -1.22 -8.38
CA TRP A 5 -7.06 0.14 -8.25
C TRP A 5 -7.51 0.45 -6.82
N LEU A 6 -8.19 -0.49 -6.17
CA LEU A 6 -8.68 -0.31 -4.81
C LEU A 6 -7.54 -0.28 -3.79
N GLU A 7 -6.51 -1.14 -3.94
CA GLU A 7 -5.30 -1.08 -3.12
C GLU A 7 -4.62 0.30 -3.22
N ILE A 8 -4.53 0.87 -4.41
CA ILE A 8 -3.96 2.21 -4.62
C ILE A 8 -4.82 3.30 -3.95
N LEU A 9 -6.14 3.19 -4.05
CA LEU A 9 -7.06 4.13 -3.39
C LEU A 9 -6.96 4.03 -1.87
N MET A 10 -6.95 2.82 -1.32
CA MET A 10 -6.80 2.56 0.12
C MET A 10 -5.45 3.05 0.63
N LEU A 11 -4.35 2.76 -0.07
CA LEU A 11 -3.03 3.28 0.27
C LEU A 11 -3.02 4.81 0.29
N GLY A 12 -3.63 5.46 -0.71
CA GLY A 12 -3.79 6.91 -0.75
C GLY A 12 -4.66 7.47 0.39
N LEU A 13 -5.75 6.79 0.73
CA LEU A 13 -6.65 7.17 1.82
C LEU A 13 -5.91 7.12 3.17
N MET A 14 -5.21 6.03 3.45
CA MET A 14 -4.44 5.88 4.70
C MET A 14 -3.34 6.94 4.81
N TRP A 15 -2.63 7.23 3.72
CA TRP A 15 -1.62 8.28 3.68
C TRP A 15 -2.20 9.66 4.00
N ARG A 16 -3.33 10.04 3.39
CA ARG A 16 -4.02 11.30 3.71
C ARG A 16 -4.56 11.37 5.14
N SER A 17 -4.74 10.22 5.78
CA SER A 17 -5.32 10.10 7.12
C SER A 17 -4.28 9.95 8.23
N VAL A 18 -2.98 9.91 7.88
CA VAL A 18 -1.91 9.58 8.83
C VAL A 18 -1.80 10.58 9.98
N ASP A 19 -2.16 11.84 9.77
CA ASP A 19 -2.14 12.90 10.79
C ASP A 19 -3.50 13.13 11.46
N HIS A 20 -4.49 12.26 11.18
CA HIS A 20 -5.85 12.38 11.68
C HIS A 20 -6.30 11.11 12.43
N PRO A 21 -5.89 10.90 13.69
CA PRO A 21 -6.28 9.73 14.47
C PRO A 21 -7.80 9.56 14.54
N GLY A 22 -8.28 8.32 14.34
CA GLY A 22 -9.70 7.97 14.39
C GLY A 22 -10.55 8.47 13.22
N LYS A 23 -9.95 9.07 12.18
CA LYS A 23 -10.65 9.60 11.01
C LYS A 23 -10.04 9.09 9.71
N LEU A 24 -10.88 8.91 8.70
CA LEU A 24 -10.47 8.65 7.31
C LEU A 24 -10.77 9.89 6.45
N ILE A 25 -9.75 10.36 5.75
CA ILE A 25 -9.78 11.59 4.94
C ILE A 25 -9.92 11.22 3.46
N PHE A 26 -11.16 11.06 3.02
CA PHE A 26 -11.46 10.73 1.63
C PHE A 26 -11.11 11.90 0.70
N SER A 27 -11.46 13.12 1.08
CA SER A 27 -11.10 14.38 0.42
C SER A 27 -10.99 15.52 1.45
N PRO A 28 -10.53 16.73 1.07
CA PRO A 28 -10.45 17.87 2.00
C PRO A 28 -11.77 18.24 2.66
N ASP A 29 -12.88 18.04 1.95
CA ASP A 29 -14.27 18.31 2.32
C ASP A 29 -15.05 17.09 2.81
N PHE A 30 -14.54 15.87 2.58
CA PHE A 30 -15.18 14.63 3.02
C PHE A 30 -14.27 13.83 3.95
N LYS A 31 -14.59 13.89 5.25
CA LYS A 31 -13.88 13.23 6.34
C LYS A 31 -14.89 12.45 7.14
N LEU A 32 -14.57 11.21 7.48
CA LEU A 32 -15.44 10.35 8.27
C LEU A 32 -14.72 9.90 9.53
N ASN A 33 -15.40 9.99 10.66
CA ASN A 33 -15.04 9.29 11.88
C ASN A 33 -15.81 7.95 11.97
N ARG A 34 -15.53 7.18 13.02
CA ARG A 34 -16.14 5.87 13.22
C ARG A 34 -17.66 5.94 13.45
N GLU A 35 -18.18 7.00 14.06
CA GLU A 35 -19.62 7.16 14.29
C GLU A 35 -20.36 7.46 12.97
N GLU A 36 -19.81 8.36 12.14
CA GLU A 36 -20.34 8.75 10.84
C GLU A 36 -20.30 7.57 9.83
N GLY A 37 -19.37 6.64 9.99
CA GLY A 37 -19.27 5.42 9.18
C GLY A 37 -20.38 4.40 9.44
N GLN A 38 -21.10 4.48 10.57
CA GLN A 38 -22.14 3.49 10.94
C GLN A 38 -23.37 3.55 10.02
N CYS A 39 -23.52 4.61 9.22
CA CYS A 39 -24.64 4.78 8.32
C CYS A 39 -24.66 3.80 7.13
N VAL A 40 -23.61 3.00 6.92
CA VAL A 40 -23.52 2.02 5.83
C VAL A 40 -23.27 0.62 6.42
N GLU A 41 -24.20 -0.29 6.18
CA GLU A 41 -24.08 -1.68 6.61
C GLU A 41 -22.88 -2.38 5.92
N GLY A 42 -22.12 -3.18 6.67
CA GLY A 42 -20.93 -3.88 6.16
C GLY A 42 -19.65 -3.04 6.02
N ILE A 43 -19.72 -1.70 6.02
CA ILE A 43 -18.52 -0.86 5.87
C ILE A 43 -17.65 -0.82 7.14
N MET A 44 -18.25 -1.05 8.31
CA MET A 44 -17.59 -0.85 9.60
C MET A 44 -16.37 -1.73 9.78
N GLU A 45 -16.40 -2.97 9.27
CA GLU A 45 -15.24 -3.85 9.32
C GLU A 45 -14.08 -3.28 8.48
N ILE A 46 -14.36 -2.87 7.24
CA ILE A 46 -13.38 -2.24 6.34
C ILE A 46 -12.85 -0.94 6.95
N PHE A 47 -13.72 -0.15 7.55
CA PHE A 47 -13.39 1.10 8.21
C PHE A 47 -12.42 0.87 9.38
N ASP A 48 -12.73 -0.08 10.26
CA ASP A 48 -11.88 -0.43 11.41
C ASP A 48 -10.53 -0.99 10.94
N MET A 49 -10.51 -1.83 9.88
CA MET A 49 -9.28 -2.31 9.28
C MET A 49 -8.43 -1.17 8.68
N LEU A 50 -9.05 -0.21 7.98
CA LEU A 50 -8.35 0.95 7.42
C LEU A 50 -7.79 1.86 8.52
N LEU A 51 -8.53 2.08 9.60
CA LEU A 51 -8.04 2.83 10.76
C LEU A 51 -6.84 2.14 11.42
N ALA A 52 -6.92 0.81 11.61
CA ALA A 52 -5.83 0.03 12.18
C ALA A 52 -4.57 0.09 11.31
N ALA A 53 -4.71 -0.08 9.99
CA ALA A 53 -3.61 0.04 9.04
C ALA A 53 -3.03 1.47 8.99
N THR A 54 -3.88 2.50 9.07
CA THR A 54 -3.44 3.90 9.18
C THR A 54 -2.66 4.16 10.47
N SER A 55 -3.03 3.52 11.59
CA SER A 55 -2.24 3.59 12.83
C SER A 55 -0.84 3.05 12.64
N ARG A 56 -0.69 1.94 11.92
CA ARG A 56 0.64 1.37 11.61
C ARG A 56 1.49 2.29 10.73
N PHE A 57 0.89 3.01 9.78
CA PHE A 57 1.60 4.02 8.99
C PHE A 57 2.19 5.11 9.87
N ARG A 58 1.40 5.58 10.84
CA ARG A 58 1.79 6.62 11.80
C ARG A 58 2.87 6.12 12.78
N GLU A 59 2.72 4.91 13.31
CA GLU A 59 3.72 4.28 14.19
C GLU A 59 5.07 4.11 13.50
N LEU A 60 5.07 3.69 12.23
CA LEU A 60 6.28 3.52 11.43
C LEU A 60 6.90 4.84 10.98
N LYS A 61 6.20 5.97 11.17
CA LYS A 61 6.56 7.28 10.62
C LYS A 61 6.91 7.13 9.15
N LEU A 62 5.97 6.59 8.37
CA LEU A 62 6.19 6.29 6.96
C LEU A 62 6.62 7.57 6.22
N GLN A 63 7.73 7.49 5.48
CA GLN A 63 8.26 8.61 4.72
C GLN A 63 7.62 8.68 3.33
N ARG A 64 7.68 9.86 2.70
CA ARG A 64 7.06 10.08 1.39
C ARG A 64 7.68 9.21 0.31
N GLU A 65 8.99 9.04 0.35
CA GLU A 65 9.79 8.23 -0.57
C GLU A 65 9.34 6.76 -0.49
N GLU A 66 9.17 6.25 0.73
CA GLU A 66 8.70 4.89 0.99
C GLU A 66 7.26 4.71 0.50
N TYR A 67 6.39 5.68 0.79
CA TYR A 67 5.00 5.69 0.33
C TYR A 67 4.90 5.59 -1.20
N VAL A 68 5.71 6.36 -1.93
CA VAL A 68 5.73 6.32 -3.40
C VAL A 68 6.25 4.97 -3.91
N CYS A 69 7.28 4.41 -3.27
CA CYS A 69 7.78 3.08 -3.60
C CYS A 69 6.71 1.99 -3.39
N LEU A 70 6.01 2.00 -2.25
CA LEU A 70 4.92 1.07 -1.98
C LEU A 70 3.80 1.17 -3.02
N LYS A 71 3.45 2.39 -3.44
CA LYS A 71 2.46 2.62 -4.50
C LYS A 71 2.90 2.02 -5.84
N ALA A 72 4.18 2.18 -6.21
CA ALA A 72 4.75 1.59 -7.40
C ALA A 72 4.80 0.05 -7.31
N MET A 73 5.18 -0.51 -6.17
CA MET A 73 5.18 -1.96 -5.93
C MET A 73 3.79 -2.57 -6.10
N ILE A 74 2.74 -1.96 -5.55
CA ILE A 74 1.35 -2.43 -5.74
C ILE A 74 0.98 -2.45 -7.24
N LEU A 75 1.30 -1.37 -7.94
CA LEU A 75 0.99 -1.25 -9.37
C LEU A 75 1.70 -2.34 -10.18
N LEU A 76 2.99 -2.56 -9.95
CA LEU A 76 3.82 -3.52 -10.68
C LEU A 76 3.48 -4.98 -10.32
N ASN A 77 3.37 -5.32 -9.03
CA ASN A 77 3.08 -6.68 -8.57
C ASN A 77 1.72 -7.18 -9.08
N SER A 78 0.72 -6.30 -9.15
CA SER A 78 -0.61 -6.68 -9.62
C SER A 78 -0.66 -7.13 -11.09
N ASN A 79 0.23 -6.61 -11.94
CA ASN A 79 0.28 -7.00 -13.36
C ASN A 79 1.10 -8.28 -13.58
N LEU A 80 1.93 -8.69 -12.60
CA LEU A 80 2.67 -9.96 -12.66
C LEU A 80 1.79 -11.18 -12.35
N CYS A 81 0.70 -10.97 -11.61
CA CYS A 81 -0.25 -12.01 -11.23
C CYS A 81 -1.36 -12.27 -12.28
N THR A 82 -1.45 -11.46 -13.33
CA THR A 82 -2.47 -11.64 -14.38
C THR A 82 -1.94 -12.55 -15.49
N SER A 83 -2.46 -13.79 -15.51
CA SER A 83 -2.27 -14.84 -16.54
C SER A 83 -0.82 -15.33 -16.78
N SER A 84 -0.68 -16.60 -17.17
CA SER A 84 0.58 -17.13 -17.69
C SER A 84 0.86 -16.51 -19.05
N PRO A 85 2.10 -16.05 -19.34
CA PRO A 85 2.43 -15.52 -20.66
C PRO A 85 2.20 -16.60 -21.72
N GLN A 86 1.46 -16.26 -22.76
CA GLN A 86 1.14 -17.13 -23.89
C GLN A 86 1.98 -16.80 -25.13
N THR A 87 2.62 -15.63 -25.16
CA THR A 87 3.47 -15.16 -26.27
C THR A 87 4.87 -14.77 -25.79
N ALA A 88 5.84 -14.76 -26.72
CA ALA A 88 7.21 -14.32 -26.43
C ALA A 88 7.27 -12.84 -26.04
N GLU A 89 6.41 -11.99 -26.62
CA GLU A 89 6.31 -10.56 -26.31
C GLU A 89 5.78 -10.32 -24.89
N GLU A 90 4.81 -11.13 -24.43
CA GLU A 90 4.32 -11.10 -23.05
C GLU A 90 5.41 -11.54 -22.05
N LEU A 91 6.20 -12.54 -22.41
CA LEU A 91 7.33 -12.99 -21.59
C LEU A 91 8.40 -11.89 -21.45
N GLU A 92 8.75 -11.23 -22.55
CA GLU A 92 9.69 -10.10 -22.53
C GLU A 92 9.14 -8.92 -21.71
N SER A 93 7.86 -8.59 -21.89
CA SER A 93 7.17 -7.55 -21.12
C SER A 93 7.17 -7.86 -19.62
N ARG A 94 6.93 -9.12 -19.24
CA ARG A 94 7.00 -9.59 -17.85
C ARG A 94 8.42 -9.47 -17.27
N SER A 95 9.45 -9.79 -18.06
CA SER A 95 10.85 -9.60 -17.67
C SER A 95 11.16 -8.13 -17.40
N LYS A 96 10.73 -7.21 -18.28
CA LYS A 96 10.86 -5.76 -18.08
C LYS A 96 10.15 -5.29 -16.81
N LEU A 97 8.96 -5.81 -16.51
CA LEU A 97 8.22 -5.49 -15.29
C LEU A 97 8.94 -5.97 -14.02
N LEU A 98 9.57 -7.15 -14.04
CA LEU A 98 10.38 -7.65 -12.93
C LEU A 98 11.60 -6.75 -12.69
N HIS A 99 12.31 -6.35 -13.74
CA HIS A 99 13.43 -5.41 -13.62
C HIS A 99 13.01 -4.04 -13.06
N LEU A 100 11.83 -3.54 -13.45
CA LEU A 100 11.28 -2.31 -12.87
C LEU A 100 10.94 -2.50 -11.38
N LEU A 101 10.40 -3.66 -10.99
CA LEU A 101 10.12 -3.97 -9.60
C LEU A 101 11.40 -4.02 -8.77
N ASP A 102 12.45 -4.68 -9.26
CA ASP A 102 13.77 -4.72 -8.61
C ASP A 102 14.32 -3.30 -8.42
N SER A 103 14.22 -2.45 -9.44
CA SER A 103 14.65 -1.05 -9.37
C SER A 103 13.88 -0.25 -8.30
N VAL A 104 12.58 -0.54 -8.12
CA VAL A 104 11.75 0.09 -7.08
C VAL A 104 12.12 -0.42 -5.69
N ILE A 105 12.44 -1.71 -5.56
CA ILE A 105 12.92 -2.30 -4.30
C ILE A 105 14.27 -1.68 -3.92
N ASP A 106 15.19 -1.53 -4.87
CA ASP A 106 16.47 -0.87 -4.64
C ASP A 106 16.30 0.59 -4.21
N ALA A 107 15.38 1.32 -4.85
CA ALA A 107 15.04 2.68 -4.45
C ALA A 107 14.45 2.75 -3.03
N LEU A 108 13.63 1.78 -2.64
CA LEU A 108 13.08 1.68 -1.29
C LEU A 108 14.16 1.39 -0.25
N VAL A 109 15.05 0.42 -0.52
CA VAL A 109 16.19 0.10 0.34
C VAL A 109 17.10 1.32 0.48
N TRP A 110 17.36 2.03 -0.61
CA TRP A 110 18.12 3.26 -0.59
C TRP A 110 17.44 4.34 0.26
N ALA A 111 16.14 4.56 0.12
CA ALA A 111 15.39 5.51 0.94
C ALA A 111 15.49 5.17 2.44
N ILE A 112 15.35 3.88 2.80
CA ILE A 112 15.52 3.38 4.17
C ILE A 112 16.94 3.64 4.69
N SER A 113 17.97 3.43 3.85
CA SER A 113 19.37 3.64 4.23
C SER A 113 19.68 5.10 4.60
N LYS A 114 18.93 6.06 4.02
CA LYS A 114 19.08 7.50 4.33
C LYS A 114 18.58 7.89 5.71
N MET A 115 17.85 7.00 6.40
CA MET A 115 17.31 7.27 7.73
C MET A 115 18.35 7.08 8.87
N GLY A 116 19.60 6.73 8.55
CA GLY A 116 20.64 6.52 9.57
C GLY A 116 20.44 5.28 10.43
N LEU A 117 19.65 4.32 9.94
CA LEU A 117 19.36 3.05 10.62
C LEU A 117 20.51 2.04 10.47
N SER A 118 20.71 1.19 11.47
CA SER A 118 21.63 0.04 11.35
C SER A 118 21.13 -0.97 10.33
N THR A 119 22.01 -1.80 9.76
CA THR A 119 21.62 -2.82 8.76
C THR A 119 20.47 -3.71 9.25
N GLN A 120 20.49 -4.13 10.52
CA GLN A 120 19.40 -4.92 11.11
C GLN A 120 18.08 -4.16 11.15
N GLN A 121 18.11 -2.87 11.51
CA GLN A 121 16.93 -2.01 11.52
C GLN A 121 16.41 -1.74 10.10
N GLN A 122 17.29 -1.63 9.11
CA GLN A 122 16.91 -1.47 7.70
C GLN A 122 16.13 -2.70 7.21
N THR A 123 16.66 -3.91 7.47
CA THR A 123 15.97 -5.16 7.13
C THR A 123 14.62 -5.30 7.83
N LEU A 124 14.57 -4.96 9.13
CA LEU A 124 13.32 -4.98 9.89
C LEU A 124 12.30 -4.00 9.32
N ARG A 125 12.74 -2.78 8.97
CA ARG A 125 11.89 -1.75 8.37
C ARG A 125 11.34 -2.22 7.03
N LEU A 126 12.18 -2.77 6.16
CA LEU A 126 11.73 -3.35 4.89
C LEU A 126 10.66 -4.42 5.12
N GLY A 127 10.86 -5.32 6.10
CA GLY A 127 9.87 -6.33 6.49
C GLY A 127 8.54 -5.73 6.97
N HIS A 128 8.58 -4.67 7.77
CA HIS A 128 7.36 -3.97 8.18
C HIS A 128 6.63 -3.33 7.00
N LEU A 129 7.37 -2.73 6.05
CA LEU A 129 6.79 -2.09 4.87
C LEU A 129 6.16 -3.11 3.91
N THR A 130 6.78 -4.27 3.72
CA THR A 130 6.17 -5.35 2.92
C THR A 130 4.94 -5.96 3.60
N MET A 131 4.92 -6.04 4.94
CA MET A 131 3.72 -6.43 5.69
C MET A 131 2.57 -5.43 5.55
N LEU A 132 2.83 -4.13 5.37
CA LEU A 132 1.77 -3.17 5.05
C LEU A 132 1.08 -3.50 3.71
N LEU A 133 1.84 -3.95 2.71
CA LEU A 133 1.29 -4.34 1.40
C LEU A 133 0.33 -5.53 1.52
N SER A 134 0.65 -6.51 2.37
CA SER A 134 -0.24 -7.66 2.59
C SER A 134 -1.53 -7.27 3.30
N HIS A 135 -1.47 -6.36 4.28
CA HIS A 135 -2.66 -5.80 4.92
C HIS A 135 -3.53 -5.05 3.90
N ILE A 136 -2.93 -4.20 3.05
CA ILE A 136 -3.66 -3.48 2.00
C ILE A 136 -4.37 -4.44 1.05
N ARG A 137 -3.67 -5.50 0.61
CA ARG A 137 -4.27 -6.53 -0.23
C ARG A 137 -5.45 -7.20 0.45
N HIS A 138 -5.34 -7.54 1.73
CA HIS A 138 -6.42 -8.15 2.49
C HIS A 138 -7.66 -7.26 2.58
N VAL A 139 -7.48 -5.99 2.96
CA VAL A 139 -8.59 -5.03 3.07
C VAL A 139 -9.21 -4.77 1.69
N SER A 140 -8.39 -4.66 0.64
CA SER A 140 -8.89 -4.51 -0.73
C SER A 140 -9.70 -5.72 -1.19
N ASN A 141 -9.29 -6.94 -0.87
CA ASN A 141 -10.05 -8.14 -1.24
C ASN A 141 -11.40 -8.18 -0.53
N LYS A 142 -11.46 -7.77 0.75
CA LYS A 142 -12.72 -7.64 1.48
C LYS A 142 -13.61 -6.52 0.94
N GLY A 143 -13.04 -5.41 0.50
CA GLY A 143 -13.81 -4.28 -0.04
C GLY A 143 -14.34 -4.46 -1.47
N ILE A 144 -13.89 -5.50 -2.19
CA ILE A 144 -14.41 -5.86 -3.52
C ILE A 144 -15.60 -6.82 -3.42
N GLN A 145 -15.69 -7.59 -2.32
CA GLN A 145 -16.77 -8.53 -2.04
C GLN A 145 -18.01 -7.81 -1.54
#